data_AF-A0A3D0RUF4-F1
#
_entry.id   AF-A0A3D0RUF4-F1
#
_cell.length_a   1.000
_cell.length_b   1.000
_cell.length_c   1.000
_cell.angle_alpha   90.00
_cell.angle_beta   90.00
_cell.angle_gamma   90.00
#
_symmetry.space_group_name_H-M   'P 1'
#
loop_
_entity.id
_entity.type
_entity.pdbx_description
1 polymer ?
#
loop_
_entity_poly.entity_id
_entity_poly.type
_entity_poly.pdbx_seq_one_letter_code
_entity_poly.pdbx_strand_id
1 'polypeptide(L)'
;DAKTLFAVRRHESRDTLLRISWPDRAVAEIPTPWTYWDGLHLRGDLLAGLASNALTPVTLVTLNTRTGESVARASAGVGLLDPASLAPAEVVSWPTTGAVTCWGIFYRAVGPQAEGPRPLIVHVHGGPTSEAPLAWQPQAQYFATRGWHYLLVNHRGGTGYGRAYQDLLNGQWGVVDVQDARTGAEHLIERGLARADQVVIMGGSAGGYTTLMALTQ
;
A
#
# COMPACT_ATOMS: atom_id res chain seq x y z
N ASP A 1 -3.41 30.17 -13.13
CA ASP A 1 -3.77 30.72 -14.46
C ASP A 1 -4.73 29.81 -15.25
N ALA A 2 -5.44 28.86 -14.62
CA ALA A 2 -6.41 27.95 -15.27
C ALA A 2 -5.86 27.11 -16.45
N LYS A 3 -4.53 27.11 -16.70
CA LYS A 3 -3.88 26.35 -17.77
C LYS A 3 -3.12 25.12 -17.27
N THR A 4 -3.20 24.84 -15.98
CA THR A 4 -2.51 23.71 -15.34
C THR A 4 -3.50 22.94 -14.49
N LEU A 5 -3.57 21.63 -14.70
CA LEU A 5 -4.26 20.69 -13.83
C LEU A 5 -3.24 19.98 -12.95
N PHE A 6 -3.60 19.74 -11.70
CA PHE A 6 -2.85 18.88 -10.80
C PHE A 6 -3.66 17.63 -10.53
N ALA A 7 -3.02 16.47 -10.62
CA ALA A 7 -3.67 15.18 -10.45
C ALA A 7 -2.78 14.25 -9.63
N VAL A 8 -3.39 13.25 -8.99
CA VAL A 8 -2.66 12.13 -8.40
C VAL A 8 -2.91 10.91 -9.28
N ARG A 9 -1.82 10.32 -9.77
CA ARG A 9 -1.84 9.01 -10.42
C ARG A 9 -1.52 7.96 -9.38
N ARG A 10 -2.46 7.04 -9.18
CA ARG A 10 -2.26 5.84 -8.38
C ARG A 10 -1.89 4.68 -9.29
N HIS A 11 -0.74 4.07 -9.05
CA HIS A 11 -0.25 2.94 -9.80
C HIS A 11 0.59 2.05 -8.89
N GLU A 12 0.27 0.76 -8.82
CA GLU A 12 1.02 -0.22 -8.01
C GLU A 12 1.22 0.24 -6.56
N SER A 13 0.11 0.60 -5.89
CA SER A 13 0.08 1.10 -4.50
C SER A 13 0.79 2.44 -4.26
N ARG A 14 1.29 3.12 -5.31
CA ARG A 14 2.01 4.38 -5.16
C ARG A 14 1.27 5.52 -5.83
N ASP A 15 1.10 6.60 -5.08
CA ASP A 15 0.63 7.87 -5.61
C ASP A 15 1.80 8.70 -6.17
N THR A 16 1.61 9.24 -7.37
CA THR A 16 2.50 10.20 -8.02
C THR A 16 1.74 11.50 -8.26
N LEU A 17 2.28 12.63 -7.80
CA LEU A 17 1.70 13.94 -8.08
C LEU A 17 2.09 14.39 -9.49
N LEU A 18 1.09 14.74 -10.30
CA LEU A 18 1.25 15.14 -11.69
C LEU A 18 0.88 16.61 -11.89
N ARG A 19 1.63 17.28 -12.74
CA ARG A 19 1.31 18.57 -13.36
C ARG A 19 0.96 18.32 -14.82
N ILE A 20 -0.23 18.71 -15.23
CA ILE A 20 -0.72 18.53 -16.59
C ILE A 20 -1.00 19.92 -17.19
N SER A 21 -0.24 20.29 -18.20
CA SER A 21 -0.42 21.54 -18.92
C SER A 21 -1.62 21.47 -19.88
N TRP A 22 -2.29 22.60 -20.11
CA TRP A 22 -3.42 22.72 -21.04
C TRP A 22 -3.22 23.93 -21.97
N PRO A 23 -3.46 23.79 -23.29
CA PRO A 23 -4.09 22.66 -24.01
C PRO A 23 -3.13 21.60 -24.58
N ASP A 24 -1.81 21.76 -24.39
CA ASP A 24 -0.76 20.86 -24.90
C ASP A 24 -0.77 19.46 -24.26
N ARG A 25 -1.42 19.30 -23.10
CA ARG A 25 -1.55 18.03 -22.35
C ARG A 25 -0.21 17.43 -21.94
N ALA A 26 0.83 18.26 -21.84
CA ALA A 26 2.13 17.82 -21.35
C ALA A 26 2.00 17.39 -19.88
N VAL A 27 2.42 16.16 -19.58
CA VAL A 27 2.39 15.59 -18.22
C VAL A 27 3.81 15.61 -17.65
N ALA A 28 3.96 16.20 -16.47
CA ALA A 28 5.20 16.18 -15.71
C ALA A 28 4.92 15.66 -14.29
N GLU A 29 5.80 14.80 -13.78
CA GLU A 29 5.76 14.38 -12.38
C GLU A 29 6.36 15.48 -11.50
N ILE A 30 5.73 15.72 -10.34
CA ILE A 30 6.27 16.62 -9.32
C ILE A 30 7.04 15.76 -8.32
N PRO A 31 8.38 15.90 -8.24
CA PRO A 31 9.18 15.10 -7.31
C PRO A 31 8.75 15.34 -5.87
N THR A 32 8.50 14.25 -5.14
CA THR A 32 8.06 14.32 -3.76
C THR A 32 8.39 13.02 -3.02
N PRO A 33 8.68 13.07 -1.70
CA PRO A 33 8.94 11.86 -0.91
C PRO A 33 7.66 11.11 -0.52
N TRP A 34 6.48 11.66 -0.82
CA TRP A 34 5.19 11.08 -0.46
C TRP A 34 4.75 10.03 -1.47
N THR A 35 4.21 8.93 -0.98
CA THR A 35 3.73 7.78 -1.79
C THR A 35 2.23 7.55 -1.64
N TYR A 36 1.56 8.40 -0.87
CA TYR A 36 0.12 8.47 -0.71
C TYR A 36 -0.31 9.93 -0.64
N TRP A 37 -1.42 10.25 -1.32
CA TRP A 37 -2.06 11.56 -1.30
C TRP A 37 -3.58 11.45 -1.18
N ASP A 38 -4.17 12.37 -0.42
CA ASP A 38 -5.62 12.52 -0.33
C ASP A 38 -6.01 14.00 -0.12
N GLY A 39 -7.20 14.38 -0.59
CA GLY A 39 -7.77 15.72 -0.37
C GLY A 39 -6.91 16.90 -0.86
N LEU A 40 -6.63 17.00 -2.16
CA LEU A 40 -5.83 18.08 -2.72
C LEU A 40 -6.59 19.40 -2.82
N HIS A 41 -5.94 20.49 -2.41
CA HIS A 41 -6.43 21.86 -2.52
C HIS A 41 -5.33 22.78 -3.05
N LEU A 42 -5.65 23.70 -3.96
CA LEU A 42 -4.67 24.58 -4.59
C LEU A 42 -5.00 26.06 -4.34
N ARG A 43 -3.99 26.84 -3.96
CA ARG A 43 -4.06 28.31 -3.91
C ARG A 43 -2.78 28.92 -4.50
N GLY A 44 -2.89 29.50 -5.70
CA GLY A 44 -1.71 29.95 -6.45
C GLY A 44 -0.82 28.75 -6.79
N ASP A 45 0.46 28.81 -6.43
CA ASP A 45 1.40 27.71 -6.60
C ASP A 45 1.50 26.79 -5.37
N LEU A 46 0.74 27.05 -4.32
CA LEU A 46 0.74 26.27 -3.10
C LEU A 46 -0.35 25.19 -3.17
N LEU A 47 0.06 23.94 -3.23
CA LEU A 47 -0.81 22.79 -3.07
C LEU A 47 -0.82 22.36 -1.60
N ALA A 48 -1.99 22.09 -1.05
CA ALA A 48 -2.17 21.50 0.27
C ALA A 48 -2.90 20.16 0.14
N GLY A 49 -2.55 19.19 0.97
CA GLY A 49 -3.21 17.89 0.99
C GLY A 49 -2.75 17.03 2.17
N LEU A 50 -3.43 15.91 2.36
CA LEU A 50 -2.94 14.85 3.24
C LEU A 50 -1.96 13.99 2.47
N ALA A 51 -0.80 13.72 3.07
CA ALA A 51 0.24 12.91 2.48
C ALA A 51 0.81 11.92 3.49
N SER A 52 1.31 10.79 2.99
CA SER A 52 1.93 9.76 3.81
C SER A 52 2.95 8.96 2.99
N ASN A 53 3.80 8.21 3.69
CA ASN A 53 4.60 7.11 3.15
C ASN A 53 4.70 6.01 4.22
N ALA A 54 5.36 4.90 3.89
CA ALA A 54 5.47 3.74 4.77
C ALA A 54 5.97 4.05 6.20
N LEU A 55 6.74 5.12 6.37
CA LEU A 55 7.41 5.49 7.61
C LEU A 55 6.82 6.77 8.26
N THR A 56 5.90 7.44 7.58
CA THR A 56 5.39 8.74 8.02
C THR A 56 3.87 8.72 8.12
N PRO A 57 3.29 8.85 9.33
CA PRO A 57 1.85 9.00 9.52
C PRO A 57 1.24 10.07 8.61
N VAL A 58 -0.06 9.93 8.33
CA VAL A 58 -0.80 10.92 7.54
C VAL A 58 -0.54 12.31 8.10
N THR A 59 -0.05 13.19 7.22
CA THR A 59 0.46 14.50 7.53
C THR A 59 -0.18 15.50 6.57
N LEU A 60 -0.71 16.60 7.11
CA LEU A 60 -1.09 17.76 6.32
C LEU A 60 0.19 18.40 5.81
N VAL A 61 0.36 18.44 4.49
CA VAL A 61 1.53 19.02 3.84
C VAL A 61 1.10 20.19 2.96
N THR A 62 1.98 21.17 2.83
CA THR A 62 1.91 22.14 1.73
C THR A 62 3.11 21.97 0.82
N LEU A 63 2.89 21.94 -0.48
CA LEU A 63 3.90 21.74 -1.52
C LEU A 63 3.90 22.93 -2.48
N ASN A 64 5.08 23.43 -2.82
CA ASN A 64 5.25 24.39 -3.92
C ASN A 64 5.23 23.63 -5.25
N THR A 65 4.21 23.85 -6.05
CA THR A 65 3.96 23.12 -7.31
C THR A 65 4.98 23.39 -8.42
N ARG A 66 5.81 24.43 -8.27
CA ARG A 66 6.92 24.71 -9.21
C ARG A 66 8.19 23.96 -8.86
N THR A 67 8.49 23.81 -7.57
CA THR A 67 9.75 23.21 -7.08
C THR A 67 9.61 21.78 -6.58
N GLY A 68 8.40 21.35 -6.21
CA GLY A 68 8.15 20.07 -5.53
C GLY A 68 8.50 20.08 -4.03
N GLU A 69 9.05 21.18 -3.52
CA GLU A 69 9.40 21.31 -2.11
C GLU A 69 8.14 21.26 -1.25
N SER A 70 8.10 20.32 -0.30
CA SER A 70 6.98 20.12 0.60
C SER A 70 7.36 20.39 2.06
N VAL A 71 6.46 21.04 2.79
CA VAL A 71 6.60 21.32 4.21
C VAL A 71 5.45 20.67 4.98
N ALA A 72 5.77 19.89 5.99
CA ALA A 72 4.79 19.36 6.93
C ALA A 72 4.18 20.48 7.79
N ARG A 73 2.86 20.51 7.92
CA ARG A 73 2.10 21.50 8.70
C ARG A 73 1.53 20.93 9.98
N ALA A 74 1.01 19.71 9.92
CA ALA A 74 0.52 18.96 11.07
C ALA A 74 0.58 17.47 10.77
N SER A 75 0.91 16.64 11.76
CA SER A 75 0.96 15.19 11.61
C SER A 75 0.04 14.53 12.62
N ALA A 76 -0.57 13.40 12.23
CA ALA A 76 -1.22 12.51 13.18
C ALA A 76 -0.22 11.77 14.09
N GLY A 77 1.08 11.83 13.77
CA GLY A 77 2.14 11.30 14.62
C GLY A 77 2.31 12.12 15.90
N VAL A 78 2.17 11.48 17.06
CA VAL A 78 2.35 12.09 18.39
C VAL A 78 3.81 12.09 18.87
N GLY A 79 4.78 11.87 17.98
CA GLY A 79 6.22 11.92 18.29
C GLY A 79 6.74 10.77 19.16
N LEU A 80 5.97 9.69 19.31
CA LEU A 80 6.31 8.56 20.19
C LEU A 80 7.15 7.46 19.53
N LEU A 81 7.40 7.55 18.22
CA LEU A 81 8.08 6.49 17.46
C LEU A 81 9.43 7.01 16.97
N ASP A 82 10.49 6.28 17.31
CA ASP A 82 11.80 6.48 16.70
C ASP A 82 11.75 5.98 15.24
N PRO A 83 11.99 6.83 14.23
CA PRO A 83 12.00 6.42 12.83
C PRO A 83 12.97 5.26 12.54
N ALA A 84 14.08 5.17 13.26
CA ALA A 84 15.05 4.08 13.10
C ALA A 84 14.53 2.72 13.58
N SER A 85 13.46 2.72 14.40
CA SER A 85 12.80 1.52 14.89
C SER A 85 11.69 1.00 13.98
N LEU A 86 11.30 1.76 12.94
CA LEU A 86 10.19 1.41 12.07
C LEU A 86 10.57 0.34 11.04
N ALA A 87 9.59 -0.47 10.66
CA ALA A 87 9.78 -1.49 9.65
C ALA A 87 9.78 -0.89 8.23
N PRO A 88 10.74 -1.27 7.37
CA PRO A 88 10.70 -0.91 5.96
C PRO A 88 9.56 -1.65 5.26
N ALA A 89 8.96 -1.01 4.27
CA ALA A 89 7.92 -1.57 3.43
C ALA A 89 8.29 -1.47 1.96
N GLU A 90 8.00 -2.52 1.21
CA GLU A 90 8.23 -2.59 -0.24
C GLU A 90 6.98 -3.12 -0.94
N VAL A 91 6.71 -2.60 -2.14
CA VAL A 91 5.72 -3.21 -3.03
C VAL A 91 6.31 -4.51 -3.55
N VAL A 92 5.56 -5.59 -3.42
CA VAL A 92 5.96 -6.93 -3.87
C VAL A 92 4.90 -7.48 -4.83
N SER A 93 5.33 -8.43 -5.66
CA SER A 93 4.45 -9.17 -6.54
C SER A 93 4.84 -10.64 -6.60
N TRP A 94 3.86 -11.49 -6.90
CA TRP A 94 4.06 -12.93 -7.01
C TRP A 94 3.10 -13.53 -8.05
N PRO A 95 3.48 -14.65 -8.68
CA PRO A 95 2.55 -15.39 -9.54
C PRO A 95 1.43 -16.00 -8.68
N THR A 96 0.18 -15.84 -9.12
CA THR A 96 -0.99 -16.54 -8.57
C THR A 96 -1.57 -17.50 -9.62
N THR A 97 -2.62 -18.21 -9.24
CA THR A 97 -3.40 -19.09 -10.12
C THR A 97 -3.80 -18.39 -11.43
N GLY A 98 -3.79 -19.15 -12.54
CA GLY A 98 -4.21 -18.64 -13.85
C GLY A 98 -3.19 -17.73 -14.56
N ALA A 99 -1.90 -17.85 -14.22
CA ALA A 99 -0.81 -17.06 -14.83
C ALA A 99 -0.97 -15.53 -14.67
N VAL A 100 -1.65 -15.10 -13.59
CA VAL A 100 -1.79 -13.70 -13.23
C VAL A 100 -0.73 -13.34 -12.18
N THR A 101 -0.28 -12.09 -12.19
CA THR A 101 0.55 -11.52 -11.12
C THR A 101 -0.34 -10.87 -10.07
N CYS A 102 -0.23 -11.30 -8.82
CA CYS A 102 -0.82 -10.62 -7.68
C CYS A 102 0.19 -9.66 -7.06
N TRP A 103 -0.31 -8.65 -6.35
CA TRP A 103 0.48 -7.57 -5.77
C TRP A 103 0.20 -7.41 -4.28
N GLY A 104 1.12 -6.75 -3.59
CA GLY A 104 0.94 -6.41 -2.19
C GLY A 104 2.04 -5.49 -1.67
N ILE A 105 1.96 -5.21 -0.37
CA ILE A 105 2.99 -4.45 0.35
C ILE A 105 3.52 -5.33 1.46
N PHE A 106 4.83 -5.55 1.46
CA PHE A 106 5.51 -6.37 2.44
C PHE A 106 6.26 -5.51 3.45
N TYR A 107 5.88 -5.60 4.71
CA TYR A 107 6.61 -5.00 5.82
C TYR A 107 7.56 -6.05 6.42
N ARG A 108 8.86 -5.77 6.30
CA ARG A 108 9.89 -6.64 6.85
C ARG A 108 10.01 -6.40 8.35
N ALA A 109 9.88 -7.45 9.14
CA ALA A 109 10.01 -7.35 10.58
C ALA A 109 11.41 -6.88 10.96
N VAL A 110 11.48 -6.08 12.03
CA VAL A 110 12.73 -5.56 12.58
C VAL A 110 12.99 -6.15 13.97
N GLY A 111 14.17 -5.88 14.53
CA GLY A 111 14.58 -6.36 15.85
C GLY A 111 15.63 -7.49 15.81
N PRO A 112 16.11 -7.95 16.98
CA PRO A 112 17.38 -8.67 17.16
C PRO A 112 17.51 -10.03 16.44
N GLN A 113 16.42 -10.61 15.95
CA GLN A 113 16.45 -11.80 15.08
C GLN A 113 16.79 -11.41 13.64
N ALA A 114 18.01 -10.91 13.39
CA ALA A 114 18.38 -10.28 12.13
C ALA A 114 18.23 -11.18 10.88
N GLU A 115 18.18 -12.51 11.03
CA GLU A 115 18.22 -13.46 9.91
C GLU A 115 17.24 -14.63 10.05
N GLY A 116 16.77 -15.12 8.90
CA GLY A 116 15.94 -16.32 8.77
C GLY A 116 14.43 -16.09 8.73
N PRO A 117 13.64 -17.16 8.52
CA PRO A 117 12.19 -17.08 8.41
C PRO A 117 11.54 -16.57 9.70
N ARG A 118 10.52 -15.71 9.55
CA ARG A 118 9.76 -15.12 10.66
C ARG A 118 8.27 -15.48 10.57
N PRO A 119 7.51 -15.37 11.67
CA PRO A 119 6.07 -15.55 11.59
C PRO A 119 5.45 -14.46 10.69
N LEU A 120 4.38 -14.80 9.98
CA LEU A 120 3.78 -13.97 8.93
C LEU A 120 2.31 -13.68 9.24
N ILE A 121 1.92 -12.42 9.09
CA ILE A 121 0.52 -12.01 8.97
C ILE A 121 0.24 -11.68 7.49
N VAL A 122 -0.76 -12.34 6.92
CA VAL A 122 -1.35 -12.01 5.62
C VAL A 122 -2.63 -11.23 5.88
N HIS A 123 -2.64 -9.95 5.50
CA HIS A 123 -3.78 -9.09 5.68
C HIS A 123 -4.47 -8.78 4.35
N VAL A 124 -5.77 -9.04 4.28
CA VAL A 124 -6.62 -8.74 3.14
C VAL A 124 -7.44 -7.48 3.44
N HIS A 125 -7.38 -6.48 2.55
CA HIS A 125 -8.09 -5.21 2.74
C HIS A 125 -9.61 -5.33 2.51
N GLY A 126 -10.36 -4.31 2.95
CA GLY A 126 -11.80 -4.17 2.68
C GLY A 126 -12.09 -3.77 1.23
N GLY A 127 -13.33 -3.38 0.90
CA GLY A 127 -13.72 -2.97 -0.45
C GLY A 127 -14.84 -3.86 -1.01
N PRO A 128 -14.54 -4.95 -1.75
CA PRO A 128 -13.21 -5.44 -2.14
C PRO A 128 -12.54 -4.62 -3.25
N THR A 129 -13.29 -3.72 -3.90
CA THR A 129 -12.81 -2.82 -4.95
C THR A 129 -12.10 -1.60 -4.36
N SER A 130 -10.92 -1.84 -3.77
CA SER A 130 -10.01 -0.80 -3.27
C SER A 130 -8.57 -1.32 -3.35
N GLU A 131 -7.61 -0.63 -2.72
CA GLU A 131 -6.25 -1.12 -2.58
C GLU A 131 -5.65 -0.68 -1.24
N ALA A 132 -4.66 -1.44 -0.76
CA ALA A 132 -3.72 -0.98 0.23
C ALA A 132 -2.64 -0.11 -0.44
N PRO A 133 -2.48 1.17 -0.04
CA PRO A 133 -1.42 2.03 -0.55
C PRO A 133 -0.11 1.84 0.22
N LEU A 134 1.02 2.12 -0.43
CA LEU A 134 2.34 2.20 0.20
C LEU A 134 2.37 3.46 1.07
N ALA A 135 1.78 3.37 2.26
CA ALA A 135 1.56 4.48 3.18
C ALA A 135 1.78 4.03 4.63
N TRP A 136 1.52 4.92 5.58
CA TRP A 136 1.58 4.58 6.98
C TRP A 136 0.48 3.57 7.34
N GLN A 137 0.90 2.36 7.71
CA GLN A 137 0.01 1.27 8.10
C GLN A 137 0.28 0.95 9.58
N PRO A 138 -0.48 1.53 10.54
CA PRO A 138 -0.15 1.44 11.96
C PRO A 138 -0.18 0.00 12.47
N GLN A 139 -1.09 -0.84 11.96
CA GLN A 139 -1.17 -2.25 12.33
C GLN A 139 0.05 -3.03 11.80
N ALA A 140 0.44 -2.81 10.53
CA ALA A 140 1.63 -3.45 9.96
C ALA A 140 2.90 -3.05 10.73
N GLN A 141 3.06 -1.76 11.02
CA GLN A 141 4.18 -1.26 11.84
C GLN A 141 4.16 -1.86 13.26
N TYR A 142 3.00 -1.98 13.90
CA TYR A 142 2.89 -2.57 15.23
C TYR A 142 3.42 -4.01 15.29
N PHE A 143 3.03 -4.85 14.33
CA PHE A 143 3.45 -6.26 14.27
C PHE A 143 4.89 -6.41 13.77
N ALA A 144 5.29 -5.63 12.76
CA ALA A 144 6.63 -5.70 12.18
C ALA A 144 7.73 -5.26 13.16
N THR A 145 7.44 -4.28 14.01
CA THR A 145 8.34 -3.88 15.12
C THR A 145 8.41 -4.91 16.26
N ARG A 146 7.53 -5.91 16.27
CA ARG A 146 7.46 -7.02 17.24
C ARG A 146 7.87 -8.37 16.65
N GLY A 147 8.54 -8.35 15.50
CA GLY A 147 9.16 -9.52 14.91
C GLY A 147 8.28 -10.33 13.94
N TRP A 148 7.10 -9.82 13.56
CA TRP A 148 6.22 -10.46 12.59
C TRP A 148 6.33 -9.83 11.21
N HIS A 149 6.52 -10.63 10.17
CA HIS A 149 6.29 -10.14 8.81
C HIS A 149 4.82 -9.80 8.59
N TYR A 150 4.56 -8.81 7.74
CA TYR A 150 3.21 -8.38 7.43
C TYR A 150 3.07 -8.16 5.92
N LEU A 151 2.22 -8.95 5.28
CA LEU A 151 1.88 -8.85 3.86
C LEU A 151 0.48 -8.27 3.72
N LEU A 152 0.37 -7.05 3.21
CA LEU A 152 -0.90 -6.49 2.75
C LEU A 152 -1.15 -6.96 1.32
N VAL A 153 -2.20 -7.76 1.11
CA VAL A 153 -2.50 -8.33 -0.20
C VAL A 153 -3.42 -7.38 -0.97
N ASN A 154 -2.95 -6.93 -2.13
CA ASN A 154 -3.76 -6.24 -3.14
C ASN A 154 -4.28 -7.27 -4.14
N HIS A 155 -5.22 -8.07 -3.68
CA HIS A 155 -5.77 -9.20 -4.43
C HIS A 155 -6.45 -8.76 -5.73
N ARG A 156 -6.61 -9.70 -6.68
CA ARG A 156 -7.40 -9.51 -7.89
C ARG A 156 -8.79 -8.97 -7.52
N GLY A 157 -9.25 -7.96 -8.25
CA GLY A 157 -10.44 -7.18 -7.88
C GLY A 157 -10.16 -5.80 -7.28
N GLY A 158 -8.96 -5.58 -6.77
CA GLY A 158 -8.55 -4.30 -6.24
C GLY A 158 -8.33 -3.23 -7.31
N THR A 159 -8.19 -1.98 -6.86
CA THR A 159 -7.86 -0.81 -7.71
C THR A 159 -6.35 -0.65 -7.86
N GLY A 160 -5.90 0.31 -8.69
CA GLY A 160 -4.48 0.68 -8.78
C GLY A 160 -3.63 -0.13 -9.77
N TYR A 161 -4.20 -1.21 -10.32
CA TYR A 161 -3.53 -2.12 -11.28
C TYR A 161 -4.27 -2.19 -12.63
N GLY A 162 -5.15 -1.22 -12.90
CA GLY A 162 -5.92 -1.12 -14.12
C GLY A 162 -7.24 -1.91 -14.10
N ARG A 163 -8.12 -1.59 -15.05
CA ARG A 163 -9.49 -2.12 -15.10
C ARG A 163 -9.54 -3.64 -15.27
N ALA A 164 -8.65 -4.19 -16.10
CA ALA A 164 -8.56 -5.63 -16.32
C ALA A 164 -8.30 -6.41 -15.01
N TYR A 165 -7.42 -5.90 -14.14
CA TYR A 165 -7.13 -6.52 -12.84
C TYR A 165 -8.33 -6.45 -11.89
N GLN A 166 -9.04 -5.32 -11.91
CA GLN A 166 -10.27 -5.12 -11.12
C GLN A 166 -11.39 -6.08 -11.57
N ASP A 167 -11.53 -6.33 -12.88
CA ASP A 167 -12.59 -7.20 -13.41
C ASP A 167 -12.36 -8.69 -13.11
N LEU A 168 -11.16 -9.09 -12.68
CA LEU A 168 -10.85 -10.49 -12.33
C LEU A 168 -11.64 -11.03 -11.13
N LEU A 169 -12.21 -10.16 -10.29
CA LEU A 169 -13.03 -10.57 -9.14
C LEU A 169 -14.50 -10.79 -9.51
N ASN A 170 -14.95 -10.38 -10.70
CA ASN A 170 -16.35 -10.48 -11.11
C ASN A 170 -16.82 -11.94 -11.09
N GLY A 171 -17.73 -12.26 -10.18
CA GLY A 171 -18.24 -13.63 -10.00
C GLY A 171 -17.25 -14.60 -9.35
N GLN A 172 -16.14 -14.12 -8.79
CA GLN A 172 -15.05 -14.95 -8.23
C GLN A 172 -14.71 -14.60 -6.78
N TRP A 173 -15.54 -13.81 -6.10
CA TRP A 173 -15.29 -13.39 -4.72
C TRP A 173 -15.42 -14.55 -3.72
N GLY A 174 -14.42 -14.72 -2.86
CA GLY A 174 -14.23 -15.89 -1.99
C GLY A 174 -13.38 -16.99 -2.62
N VAL A 175 -12.96 -16.82 -3.89
CA VAL A 175 -12.13 -17.77 -4.65
C VAL A 175 -10.79 -17.12 -4.98
N VAL A 176 -10.78 -16.11 -5.86
CA VAL A 176 -9.51 -15.55 -6.36
C VAL A 176 -8.77 -14.73 -5.31
N ASP A 177 -9.50 -14.02 -4.44
CA ASP A 177 -8.98 -13.28 -3.30
C ASP A 177 -8.37 -14.21 -2.23
N VAL A 178 -8.99 -15.38 -2.00
CA VAL A 178 -8.44 -16.41 -1.10
C VAL A 178 -7.17 -17.02 -1.70
N GLN A 179 -7.20 -17.36 -3.00
CA GLN A 179 -6.02 -17.88 -3.72
C GLN A 179 -4.87 -16.88 -3.72
N ASP A 180 -5.15 -15.59 -3.88
CA ASP A 180 -4.14 -14.54 -3.88
C ASP A 180 -3.49 -14.37 -2.50
N ALA A 181 -4.28 -14.43 -1.43
CA ALA A 181 -3.75 -14.44 -0.07
C ALA A 181 -2.90 -15.69 0.21
N ARG A 182 -3.36 -16.87 -0.19
CA ARG A 182 -2.64 -18.14 -0.02
C ARG A 182 -1.31 -18.14 -0.76
N THR A 183 -1.33 -17.82 -2.06
CA THR A 183 -0.14 -17.80 -2.91
C THR A 183 0.86 -16.74 -2.46
N GLY A 184 0.40 -15.63 -1.88
CA GLY A 184 1.28 -14.63 -1.27
C GLY A 184 2.03 -15.16 -0.04
N ALA A 185 1.35 -15.95 0.80
CA ALA A 185 1.99 -16.65 1.92
C ALA A 185 3.02 -17.67 1.43
N GLU A 186 2.61 -18.54 0.50
CA GLU A 186 3.45 -19.57 -0.12
C GLU A 186 4.71 -18.95 -0.73
N HIS A 187 4.57 -17.86 -1.49
CA HIS A 187 5.69 -17.14 -2.10
C HIS A 187 6.73 -16.66 -1.07
N LEU A 188 6.29 -16.15 0.09
CA LEU A 188 7.20 -15.70 1.15
C LEU A 188 7.83 -16.87 1.91
N ILE A 189 7.12 -17.99 2.06
CA ILE A 189 7.66 -19.22 2.68
C ILE A 189 8.74 -19.82 1.79
N GLU A 190 8.48 -19.98 0.48
CA GLU A 190 9.42 -20.55 -0.49
C GLU A 190 10.73 -19.76 -0.59
N ARG A 191 10.65 -18.44 -0.40
CA ARG A 191 11.82 -17.54 -0.35
C ARG A 191 12.57 -17.57 0.98
N GLY A 192 12.15 -18.40 1.93
CA GLY A 192 12.74 -18.48 3.27
C GLY A 192 12.50 -17.23 4.12
N LEU A 193 11.50 -16.41 3.78
CA LEU A 193 11.15 -15.21 4.54
C LEU A 193 10.14 -15.52 5.64
N ALA A 194 9.20 -16.43 5.40
CA ALA A 194 8.14 -16.77 6.33
C ALA A 194 8.23 -18.21 6.85
N ARG A 195 7.82 -18.43 8.10
CA ARG A 195 7.70 -19.75 8.72
C ARG A 195 6.38 -20.40 8.31
N ALA A 196 6.43 -21.58 7.71
CA ALA A 196 5.25 -22.29 7.21
C ALA A 196 4.24 -22.66 8.31
N ASP A 197 4.71 -22.90 9.53
CA ASP A 197 3.91 -23.25 10.71
C ASP A 197 3.43 -22.03 11.52
N GLN A 198 3.75 -20.81 11.10
CA GLN A 198 3.42 -19.58 11.81
C GLN A 198 2.85 -18.51 10.87
N VAL A 199 1.76 -18.85 10.19
CA VAL A 199 1.03 -17.93 9.30
C VAL A 199 -0.36 -17.62 9.87
N VAL A 200 -0.70 -16.33 9.91
CA VAL A 200 -2.00 -15.81 10.33
C VAL A 200 -2.62 -15.07 9.16
N ILE A 201 -3.91 -15.27 8.90
CA ILE A 201 -4.69 -14.42 8.00
C ILE A 201 -5.59 -13.46 8.79
N MET A 202 -5.67 -12.21 8.34
CA MET A 202 -6.49 -11.16 8.94
C MET A 202 -7.19 -10.33 7.87
N GLY A 203 -8.34 -9.74 8.21
CA GLY A 203 -9.02 -8.78 7.34
C GLY A 203 -10.33 -8.29 7.95
N GLY A 204 -10.76 -7.10 7.54
CA GLY A 204 -12.03 -6.50 7.95
C GLY A 204 -12.95 -6.24 6.75
N SER A 205 -14.26 -6.13 6.99
CA SER A 205 -15.25 -5.94 5.91
C SER A 205 -15.10 -7.02 4.83
N ALA A 206 -14.89 -6.65 3.55
CA ALA A 206 -14.65 -7.61 2.48
C ALA A 206 -13.46 -8.55 2.73
N GLY A 207 -12.35 -8.05 3.30
CA GLY A 207 -11.22 -8.89 3.69
C GLY A 207 -11.54 -9.82 4.87
N GLY A 208 -12.54 -9.48 5.68
CA GLY A 208 -13.09 -10.36 6.72
C GLY A 208 -13.86 -11.54 6.12
N TYR A 209 -14.59 -11.31 5.03
CA TYR A 209 -15.18 -12.38 4.23
C TYR A 209 -14.08 -13.28 3.64
N THR A 210 -13.05 -12.73 3.00
CA THR A 210 -11.90 -13.51 2.50
C THR A 210 -11.22 -14.31 3.62
N THR A 211 -11.07 -13.71 4.80
CA THR A 211 -10.52 -14.39 5.99
C THR A 211 -11.37 -15.60 6.36
N LEU A 212 -12.70 -15.45 6.46
CA LEU A 212 -13.60 -16.57 6.77
C LEU A 212 -13.55 -17.65 5.69
N MET A 213 -13.54 -17.25 4.42
CA MET A 213 -13.46 -18.18 3.28
C MET A 213 -12.14 -18.96 3.27
N ALA A 214 -11.02 -18.33 3.65
CA ALA A 214 -9.72 -19.00 3.74
C ALA A 214 -9.66 -20.03 4.87
N LEU A 215 -10.37 -19.78 5.99
CA LEU A 215 -10.41 -20.70 7.13
C LEU A 215 -11.34 -21.91 6.92
N THR A 216 -12.18 -21.89 5.88
CA THR A 216 -13.21 -22.90 5.62
C THR A 216 -12.94 -23.74 4.37
N GLN A 217 -11.80 -23.52 3.70
CA GLN A 217 -11.37 -24.19 2.47
C GLN A 217 -10.16 -25.09 2.68
#